data_AF-A0A3G1PWH4-F1
#
_entry.id   AF-A0A3G1PWH4-F1
#
_cell.length_a   1.000
_cell.length_b   1.000
_cell.length_c   1.000
_cell.angle_alpha   90.00
_cell.angle_beta   90.00
_cell.angle_gamma   90.00
#
_symmetry.space_group_name_H-M   'P 1'
#
loop_
_entity.id
_entity.type
_entity.pdbx_description
1 polymer ?
#
loop_
_entity_poly.entity_id
_entity_poly.type
_entity_poly.pdbx_seq_one_letter_code
_entity_poly.pdbx_strand_id
1 'polypeptide(L)'
;MKYLRKKDNQKRVKFYTFEKFKFLYLTIKKNKNLIKSIQWKIFCTNFVTPKLQIKMYNNRCVYTNRQKSILKIFKMSRLFFLKTIRFGI
;
A
#
# COMPACT_ATOMS: atom_id res chain seq x y z
N MET A 1 4.83 0.35 -20.70
CA MET A 1 4.88 0.66 -19.25
C MET A 1 3.62 1.32 -18.65
N LYS A 2 2.76 2.03 -19.42
CA LYS A 2 1.52 2.63 -18.89
C LYS A 2 0.60 1.62 -18.18
N TYR A 3 0.50 0.39 -18.71
CA TYR A 3 -0.23 -0.73 -18.11
C TYR A 3 0.23 -1.02 -16.66
N LEU A 4 1.54 -1.08 -16.41
CA LEU A 4 2.08 -1.39 -15.10
C LEU A 4 1.71 -0.31 -14.07
N ARG A 5 1.73 0.97 -14.47
CA ARG A 5 1.25 2.08 -13.65
C ARG A 5 -0.23 1.94 -13.32
N LYS A 6 -1.07 1.62 -14.32
CA LYS A 6 -2.50 1.37 -14.10
C LYS A 6 -2.74 0.21 -13.12
N LYS A 7 -1.99 -0.89 -13.26
CA LYS A 7 -2.04 -2.04 -12.36
C LYS A 7 -1.66 -1.66 -10.93
N ASP A 8 -0.57 -0.92 -10.73
CA ASP A 8 -0.16 -0.46 -9.40
C ASP A 8 -1.17 0.54 -8.79
N ASN A 9 -1.79 1.40 -9.59
CA ASN A 9 -2.87 2.29 -9.14
C ASN A 9 -4.10 1.52 -8.67
N GLN A 10 -4.57 0.53 -9.44
CA GLN A 10 -5.70 -0.32 -9.02
C GLN A 10 -5.42 -1.04 -7.70
N LYS A 11 -4.18 -1.50 -7.51
CA LYS A 11 -3.76 -2.12 -6.25
C LYS A 11 -3.74 -1.13 -5.08
N ARG A 12 -3.34 0.13 -5.29
CA ARG A 12 -3.39 1.18 -4.24
C ARG A 12 -4.81 1.47 -3.80
N VAL A 13 -5.75 1.59 -4.75
CA VAL A 13 -7.17 1.81 -4.44
C VAL A 13 -7.71 0.67 -3.58
N LYS A 14 -7.49 -0.58 -4.00
CA LYS A 14 -7.87 -1.76 -3.22
C LYS A 14 -7.21 -1.74 -1.83
N PHE A 15 -5.91 -1.47 -1.75
CA PHE A 15 -5.20 -1.43 -0.47
C PHE A 15 -5.84 -0.42 0.49
N TYR A 16 -6.10 0.81 0.03
CA TYR A 16 -6.69 1.86 0.85
C TYR A 16 -8.09 1.50 1.37
N THR A 17 -8.93 0.89 0.54
CA THR A 17 -10.27 0.46 0.97
C THR A 17 -10.20 -0.61 2.08
N PHE A 18 -9.23 -1.52 2.01
CA PHE A 18 -9.08 -2.60 3.00
C PHE A 18 -8.30 -2.20 4.26
N GLU A 19 -7.47 -1.15 4.19
CA GLU A 19 -6.63 -0.71 5.32
C GLU A 19 -7.47 -0.32 6.54
N LYS A 20 -8.60 0.37 6.32
CA LYS A 20 -9.55 0.74 7.39
C LYS A 20 -10.12 -0.48 8.10
N PHE A 21 -10.59 -1.47 7.35
CA PHE A 21 -11.14 -2.71 7.91
C PHE A 21 -10.07 -3.52 8.65
N LYS A 22 -8.86 -3.59 8.09
CA LYS A 22 -7.73 -4.27 8.73
C LYS A 22 -7.34 -3.61 10.05
N PHE A 23 -7.31 -2.28 10.10
CA PHE A 23 -7.03 -1.55 11.33
C PHE A 23 -8.05 -1.89 12.42
N LEU A 24 -9.35 -1.78 12.09
CA LEU A 24 -10.45 -2.09 13.00
C LEU A 24 -10.44 -3.55 13.47
N TYR A 25 -10.08 -4.48 12.60
CA TYR A 25 -9.89 -5.88 12.99
C TYR A 25 -8.73 -6.05 13.98
N LEU A 26 -7.57 -5.46 13.69
CA LEU A 26 -6.39 -5.58 14.54
C LEU A 26 -6.61 -4.97 15.93
N THR A 27 -7.36 -3.87 16.02
CA THR A 27 -7.72 -3.27 17.32
C THR A 27 -8.65 -4.18 18.12
N ILE A 28 -9.70 -4.73 17.50
CA ILE A 28 -10.63 -5.66 18.16
C ILE A 28 -9.92 -6.94 18.60
N LYS A 29 -9.07 -7.51 17.74
CA LYS A 29 -8.28 -8.71 18.07
C LYS A 29 -7.33 -8.47 19.25
N LYS A 30 -6.75 -7.27 19.38
CA LYS A 30 -5.86 -6.92 20.50
C LYS A 30 -6.61 -6.67 21.80
N ASN A 31 -7.89 -6.31 21.73
CA ASN A 31 -8.69 -6.00 22.90
C ASN A 31 -9.16 -7.28 23.60
N LYS A 32 -8.54 -7.58 24.76
CA LYS A 32 -8.82 -8.77 25.58
C LYS A 32 -10.13 -8.68 26.37
N ASN A 33 -10.72 -7.49 26.50
CA ASN A 33 -11.93 -7.25 27.28
C ASN A 33 -13.21 -7.46 26.45
N LEU A 34 -13.09 -7.77 25.15
CA LEU A 34 -14.23 -8.05 24.28
C LEU A 34 -14.74 -9.48 24.47
N ILE A 35 -16.06 -9.64 24.35
CA ILE A 35 -16.73 -10.94 24.39
C ILE A 35 -16.21 -11.84 23.26
N LYS A 36 -15.88 -13.09 23.58
CA LYS A 36 -15.32 -14.07 22.62
C LYS A 36 -16.22 -14.28 21.38
N SER A 37 -17.54 -14.20 21.53
CA SER A 37 -18.49 -14.32 20.41
C SER A 37 -18.33 -13.19 19.39
N ILE A 38 -18.08 -11.96 19.86
CA ILE A 38 -17.83 -10.79 19.01
C ILE A 38 -16.50 -10.97 18.27
N GLN A 39 -15.46 -11.39 18.98
CA GLN A 39 -14.15 -11.69 18.38
C GLN A 39 -14.24 -12.78 17.30
N TRP A 40 -15.00 -13.85 17.59
CA TRP A 40 -15.19 -14.95 16.65
C TRP A 40 -15.96 -14.53 15.39
N LYS A 41 -17.07 -13.79 15.55
CA LYS A 41 -17.85 -13.28 14.43
C LYS A 41 -17.00 -12.41 13.50
N ILE A 42 -16.19 -11.52 14.07
CA ILE A 42 -15.27 -10.66 13.31
C ILE A 42 -14.16 -11.47 12.65
N PHE A 43 -13.62 -12.48 13.32
CA PHE A 43 -12.64 -13.40 12.73
C PHE A 43 -13.20 -14.11 11.48
N CYS A 44 -14.42 -14.63 11.57
CA CYS A 44 -15.11 -15.27 10.44
C CYS A 44 -15.34 -14.30 9.28
N THR A 45 -15.74 -13.05 9.56
CA THR A 45 -15.91 -12.04 8.49
C THR A 45 -14.61 -11.67 7.78
N ASN A 46 -13.45 -11.74 8.46
CA ASN A 46 -12.17 -11.37 7.86
C ASN A 46 -11.56 -12.45 6.98
N PHE A 47 -11.95 -13.72 7.11
CA PHE A 47 -11.47 -14.80 6.22
C PHE A 47 -11.88 -14.57 4.75
N VAL A 48 -12.93 -13.77 4.53
CA VAL A 48 -13.41 -13.38 3.19
C VAL A 48 -12.57 -12.26 2.58
N THR A 49 -11.77 -11.55 3.38
CA THR A 49 -10.87 -10.52 2.83
C THR A 49 -9.73 -11.19 2.08
N PRO A 50 -9.47 -10.83 0.81
CA PRO A 50 -8.36 -11.42 0.06
C PRO A 50 -7.07 -11.20 0.85
N LYS A 51 -6.17 -12.20 0.88
CA LYS A 51 -4.83 -12.11 1.48
C LYS A 51 -4.03 -10.99 0.79
N LEU A 52 -4.26 -9.74 1.16
CA LEU A 52 -3.56 -8.59 0.61
C LEU A 52 -2.24 -8.45 1.35
N GLN A 53 -1.22 -9.09 0.82
CA GLN A 53 0.15 -8.92 1.29
C GLN A 53 0.56 -7.45 1.16
N ILE A 54 1.27 -6.93 2.15
CA ILE A 54 1.80 -5.55 2.22
C ILE A 54 2.68 -5.19 0.99
N LYS A 55 3.12 -6.19 0.21
CA LYS A 55 3.98 -6.08 -0.98
C LYS A 55 3.24 -5.89 -2.32
N MET A 56 2.01 -5.36 -2.34
CA MET A 56 1.22 -5.42 -3.57
C MET A 56 1.54 -4.37 -4.62
N TYR A 57 1.79 -3.11 -4.25
CA TYR A 57 2.11 -2.06 -5.22
C TYR A 57 3.55 -1.60 -5.08
N ASN A 58 4.15 -1.28 -6.23
CA ASN A 58 5.50 -0.74 -6.26
C ASN A 58 5.45 0.79 -6.21
N ASN A 59 6.39 1.37 -5.46
CA ASN A 59 6.73 2.76 -5.70
C ASN A 59 7.37 2.83 -7.10
N ARG A 60 6.99 3.86 -7.85
CA ARG A 60 7.57 4.20 -9.15
C ARG A 60 7.88 5.68 -9.17
N CYS A 61 8.97 6.06 -9.83
CA CYS A 61 9.24 7.46 -10.14
C CYS A 61 8.03 8.06 -10.88
N VAL A 62 7.53 9.20 -10.41
CA VAL A 62 6.35 9.86 -10.99
C VAL A 62 6.59 10.25 -12.46
N TYR A 63 7.82 10.65 -12.80
CA TYR A 63 8.19 11.16 -14.12
C TYR A 63 8.56 10.04 -15.09
N THR A 64 9.37 9.07 -14.65
CA THR A 64 9.95 8.05 -15.54
C THR A 64 9.30 6.67 -15.40
N ASN A 65 8.37 6.47 -14.45
CA ASN A 65 7.80 5.16 -14.08
C ASN A 65 8.83 4.09 -13.67
N ARG A 66 10.09 4.47 -13.45
CA ARG A 66 11.15 3.59 -13.01
C ARG A 66 10.88 3.11 -11.59
N GLN A 67 10.93 1.80 -11.39
CA GLN A 67 10.68 1.17 -10.09
C GLN A 67 11.94 1.11 -9.20
N LYS A 68 13.13 0.99 -9.81
CA LYS A 68 14.38 0.82 -9.07
C LYS A 68 14.92 2.15 -8.55
N SER A 69 15.49 2.11 -7.34
CA SER A 69 16.22 3.22 -6.71
C SER A 69 15.39 4.49 -6.59
N ILE A 70 14.23 4.37 -5.96
CA ILE A 70 13.31 5.50 -5.73
C ILE A 70 13.63 6.14 -4.40
N LEU A 71 13.86 7.44 -4.45
CA LEU A 71 13.98 8.28 -3.28
C LEU A 71 12.56 8.55 -2.77
N LYS A 72 12.18 7.98 -1.62
CA LYS A 72 10.82 8.05 -1.08
C LYS A 72 10.37 9.50 -0.84
N ILE A 73 11.26 10.34 -0.33
CA ILE A 73 11.01 11.76 -0.02
C ILE A 73 10.62 12.52 -1.29
N PHE A 74 11.43 12.42 -2.34
CA PHE A 74 11.21 13.14 -3.60
C PHE A 74 10.22 12.46 -4.56
N LYS A 75 9.81 11.21 -4.27
CA LYS A 75 8.97 10.38 -5.17
C LYS A 75 9.55 10.21 -6.58
N MET A 76 10.86 10.35 -6.71
CA MET A 76 11.62 10.31 -7.97
C MET A 76 12.65 9.17 -7.95
N SER A 77 13.05 8.70 -9.13
CA SER A 77 14.21 7.79 -9.25
C SER A 77 15.51 8.56 -9.11
N ARG A 78 16.55 7.93 -8.56
CA ARG A 78 17.92 8.48 -8.45
C ARG A 78 18.43 9.18 -9.71
N LEU A 79 18.20 8.58 -10.89
CA LEU A 79 18.65 9.15 -12.17
C LEU A 79 17.93 10.45 -12.52
N PHE A 80 16.62 10.51 -12.28
CA PHE A 80 15.84 11.70 -12.55
C PHE A 80 16.20 12.83 -11.58
N PHE A 81 16.36 12.49 -10.31
CA PHE A 81 16.82 13.42 -9.27
C PHE A 81 18.21 14.01 -9.57
N LEU A 82 19.16 13.17 -9.99
CA LEU A 82 20.48 13.64 -10.39
C LEU A 82 20.42 14.52 -11.64
N LYS A 83 19.49 14.24 -12.56
CA LYS A 83 19.25 15.10 -13.72
C LYS A 83 18.72 16.47 -13.28
N THR A 84 17.69 16.54 -12.43
CA THR A 84 17.09 17.81 -11.98
C THR A 84 18.11 18.68 -11.26
N ILE A 85 18.89 18.11 -10.33
CA ILE A 85 19.95 18.84 -9.62
C ILE A 85 20.98 19.43 -10.58
N ARG A 86 21.42 18.66 -11.58
CA ARG A 86 22.44 19.12 -12.54
C ARG A 86 21.96 20.25 -13.43
N PHE A 87 20.67 20.29 -13.74
CA PHE A 87 20.07 21.34 -14.55
C PHE A 87 19.53 22.51 -13.72
N GLY A 88 19.68 22.49 -12.39
CA GLY A 88 19.24 23.57 -11.50
C GLY A 88 17.72 23.76 -11.45
N ILE A 89 16.95 22.70 -11.70
CA ILE A 89 15.48 22.69 -11.63
C ILE A 89 15.01 22.12 -10.31
#